data_AF-A0A2J6QZC5-F1
#
_entry.id   AF-A0A2J6QZC5-F1
#
_cell.length_a   1.000
_cell.length_b   1.000
_cell.length_c   1.000
_cell.angle_alpha   90.00
_cell.angle_beta   90.00
_cell.angle_gamma   90.00
#
_symmetry.space_group_name_H-M   'P 1'
#
loop_
_entity.id
_entity.type
_entity.pdbx_description
1 polymer ?
#
loop_
_entity_poly.entity_id
_entity_poly.type
_entity_poly.pdbx_seq_one_letter_code
_entity_poly.pdbx_strand_id
1 'polypeptide(L)'
;MKDLLRIHGERAVFQLGSSISAQELTHYNAAEETFVNDDFFYSCRVLRLKGYCLDEITSISGIIGTLPEERSLLDWLPHPHASYPTGERMFDALWQTLLMDKYNSETDMAGRRLSSEDRDQISIMLQTAIDGSEGEKTEQSRRFFHGRSVAQIGPPVLGNTLFSTRMGSIGMSCRDVHLGDRIAVVRGAPVPLVLRANGGEYNGTRAPSGCSELYSLVGSAYVHGIMDGEIIQVAECGNMQEEVIWLA
;
A
#
# COMPACT_ATOMS: atom_id res chain seq x y z
N MET A 1 3.68 -3.63 -13.81
CA MET A 1 2.35 -3.42 -14.42
C MET A 1 1.78 -4.69 -15.06
N LYS A 2 2.54 -5.47 -15.86
CA LYS A 2 2.00 -6.61 -16.65
C LYS A 2 1.53 -7.85 -15.87
N ASP A 3 1.84 -7.95 -14.59
CA ASP A 3 1.63 -9.21 -13.89
C ASP A 3 0.52 -9.21 -12.84
N LEU A 4 -0.01 -8.04 -12.42
CA LEU A 4 -0.96 -7.96 -11.30
C LEU A 4 -2.36 -8.50 -11.65
N LEU A 5 -2.71 -8.42 -12.93
CA LEU A 5 -4.02 -8.78 -13.45
C LEU A 5 -3.82 -9.57 -14.74
N ARG A 6 -4.23 -10.83 -14.74
CA ARG A 6 -4.17 -11.70 -15.92
C ARG A 6 -5.57 -12.04 -16.38
N ILE A 7 -5.79 -11.89 -17.68
CA ILE A 7 -7.05 -12.23 -18.33
C ILE A 7 -6.88 -13.60 -19.00
N HIS A 8 -7.67 -14.59 -18.57
CA HIS A 8 -7.74 -15.94 -19.10
C HIS A 8 -9.15 -16.21 -19.63
N GLY A 9 -9.38 -15.99 -20.93
CA GLY A 9 -10.71 -16.14 -21.53
C GLY A 9 -11.71 -15.15 -20.91
N GLU A 10 -12.76 -15.66 -20.26
CA GLU A 10 -13.80 -14.89 -19.53
C GLU A 10 -13.46 -14.63 -18.06
N ARG A 11 -12.21 -14.84 -17.64
CA ARG A 11 -11.84 -14.70 -16.24
C ARG A 11 -10.66 -13.75 -16.09
N ALA A 12 -10.84 -12.72 -15.28
CA ALA A 12 -9.75 -11.93 -14.75
C ALA A 12 -9.32 -12.56 -13.44
N VAL A 13 -8.02 -12.76 -13.29
CA VAL A 13 -7.43 -13.22 -12.05
C VAL A 13 -6.39 -12.20 -11.64
N PHE A 14 -6.55 -11.63 -10.45
CA PHE A 14 -5.45 -10.91 -9.83
C PHE A 14 -4.39 -11.93 -9.44
N GLN A 15 -3.24 -11.89 -10.10
CA GLN A 15 -2.06 -12.67 -9.73
C GLN A 15 -0.97 -11.69 -9.38
N LEU A 16 -0.15 -11.95 -8.38
CA LEU A 16 1.05 -11.13 -8.18
C LEU A 16 2.14 -11.64 -9.14
N GLY A 17 2.94 -10.74 -9.71
CA GLY A 17 3.94 -11.11 -10.70
C GLY A 17 5.05 -11.99 -10.18
N SER A 18 5.84 -12.57 -11.08
CA SER A 18 6.95 -13.49 -10.78
C SER A 18 8.07 -12.89 -9.91
N SER A 19 7.98 -11.61 -9.56
CA SER A 19 8.82 -10.91 -8.59
C SER A 19 8.29 -10.97 -7.15
N ILE A 20 7.07 -11.49 -6.95
CA ILE A 20 6.39 -11.63 -5.67
C ILE A 20 6.26 -13.13 -5.42
N SER A 21 7.06 -13.64 -4.49
CA SER A 21 7.11 -15.09 -4.23
C SER A 21 5.76 -15.60 -3.68
N ALA A 22 5.46 -16.88 -3.89
CA ALA A 22 4.26 -17.52 -3.30
C ALA A 22 4.24 -17.45 -1.75
N GLN A 23 5.35 -17.10 -1.11
CA GLN A 23 5.44 -16.84 0.33
C GLN A 23 4.97 -15.42 0.70
N GLU A 24 5.03 -14.44 -0.20
CA GLU A 24 4.52 -13.08 0.00
C GLU A 24 2.98 -13.01 0.06
N LEU A 25 2.29 -14.08 -0.37
CA LEU A 25 0.83 -14.24 -0.30
C LEU A 25 0.33 -14.67 1.08
N THR A 26 1.20 -15.11 1.98
CA THR A 26 0.76 -15.71 3.25
C THR A 26 0.36 -14.68 4.32
N HIS A 27 0.31 -13.38 3.99
CA HIS A 27 0.30 -12.31 5.00
C HIS A 27 -0.86 -11.30 4.87
N TYR A 28 -1.73 -11.46 3.86
CA TYR A 28 -2.97 -10.70 3.68
C TYR A 28 -4.17 -11.47 4.24
N ASN A 29 -5.00 -10.80 5.04
CA ASN A 29 -6.18 -11.41 5.68
C ASN A 29 -7.52 -10.79 5.21
N ALA A 30 -7.56 -10.12 4.04
CA ALA A 30 -8.85 -9.74 3.48
C ALA A 30 -9.41 -10.88 2.60
N ALA A 31 -10.28 -11.67 3.22
CA ALA A 31 -11.22 -12.62 2.63
C ALA A 31 -10.64 -13.66 1.65
N GLU A 32 -10.48 -14.87 2.19
CA GLU A 32 -10.24 -16.13 1.47
C GLU A 32 -11.22 -16.30 0.28
N GLU A 33 -10.67 -16.76 -0.84
CA GLU A 33 -11.38 -17.28 -2.02
C GLU A 33 -12.51 -16.40 -2.61
N THR A 34 -12.20 -15.15 -2.98
CA THR A 34 -13.14 -14.38 -3.81
C THR A 34 -12.75 -14.44 -5.28
N PHE A 35 -13.46 -15.29 -6.04
CA PHE A 35 -13.42 -15.27 -7.50
C PHE A 35 -14.01 -13.95 -8.01
N VAL A 36 -13.33 -13.32 -8.96
CA VAL A 36 -13.90 -12.15 -9.64
C VAL A 36 -15.06 -12.65 -10.53
N ASN A 37 -16.30 -12.44 -10.08
CA ASN A 37 -17.50 -12.67 -10.89
C ASN A 37 -17.63 -11.53 -11.91
N ASP A 38 -16.76 -11.55 -12.92
CA ASP A 38 -16.73 -10.50 -13.94
C ASP A 38 -17.64 -10.83 -15.11
N ASP A 39 -18.53 -9.89 -15.43
CA ASP A 39 -19.12 -9.81 -16.77
C ASP A 39 -18.06 -9.24 -17.72
N PHE A 40 -17.45 -10.12 -18.53
CA PHE A 40 -16.55 -9.68 -19.60
C PHE A 40 -17.33 -9.13 -20.78
N PHE A 41 -17.15 -7.84 -21.06
CA PHE A 41 -17.70 -7.23 -22.26
C PHE A 41 -16.76 -7.47 -23.44
N TYR A 42 -16.85 -8.62 -24.10
CA TYR A 42 -15.95 -9.01 -25.20
C TYR A 42 -15.74 -7.98 -26.32
N SER A 43 -16.64 -7.02 -26.52
CA SER A 43 -16.49 -5.95 -27.52
C SER A 43 -15.67 -4.75 -27.04
N CYS A 44 -15.51 -4.57 -25.72
CA CYS A 44 -14.90 -3.41 -25.09
C CYS A 44 -13.93 -3.94 -24.04
N ARG A 45 -12.63 -3.71 -24.16
CA ARG A 45 -11.60 -4.19 -23.22
C ARG A 45 -11.76 -3.55 -21.82
N VAL A 46 -12.86 -3.86 -21.12
CA VAL A 46 -13.30 -3.27 -19.87
C VAL A 46 -13.72 -4.39 -18.93
N LEU A 47 -13.23 -4.33 -17.71
CA LEU A 47 -13.59 -5.22 -16.61
C LEU A 47 -14.56 -4.51 -15.67
N ARG A 48 -15.58 -5.25 -15.22
CA ARG A 48 -16.60 -4.77 -14.30
C ARG A 48 -16.35 -5.35 -12.92
N LEU A 49 -15.57 -4.64 -12.12
CA LEU A 49 -15.15 -5.09 -10.80
C LEU A 49 -16.12 -4.59 -9.72
N LYS A 50 -16.19 -5.30 -8.60
CA LYS A 50 -16.87 -4.85 -7.37
C LYS A 50 -15.85 -4.48 -6.31
N GLY A 51 -16.04 -3.36 -5.62
CA GLY A 51 -15.12 -2.94 -4.58
C GLY A 51 -15.53 -1.63 -3.92
N TYR A 52 -14.58 -1.01 -3.24
CA TYR A 52 -14.77 0.23 -2.51
C TYR A 52 -13.69 1.22 -2.94
N CYS A 53 -14.08 2.36 -3.51
CA CYS A 53 -13.18 3.48 -3.77
C CYS A 53 -13.10 4.32 -2.49
N LEU A 54 -11.97 4.27 -1.80
CA LEU A 54 -11.87 4.74 -0.43
C LEU A 54 -11.44 6.20 -0.34
N ASP A 55 -10.33 6.54 -0.99
CA ASP A 55 -9.71 7.85 -0.78
C ASP A 55 -8.86 8.31 -1.98
N GLU A 56 -8.51 9.58 -1.98
CA GLU A 56 -7.66 10.24 -2.97
C GLU A 56 -6.25 10.46 -2.44
N ILE A 57 -5.25 10.20 -3.26
CA ILE A 57 -3.86 10.57 -2.98
C ILE A 57 -3.69 12.08 -3.16
N THR A 58 -3.24 12.76 -2.10
CA THR A 58 -3.08 14.23 -2.06
C THR A 58 -1.66 14.69 -1.79
N SER A 59 -0.78 13.80 -1.34
CA SER A 59 0.66 14.05 -1.30
C SER A 59 1.44 12.80 -1.69
N ILE A 60 2.59 13.01 -2.31
CA ILE A 60 3.50 11.97 -2.78
C ILE A 60 4.92 12.43 -2.42
N SER A 61 5.69 11.54 -1.84
CA SER A 61 7.12 11.76 -1.55
C SER A 61 7.97 11.70 -2.83
N GLY A 62 9.22 12.17 -2.76
CA GLY A 62 10.17 11.88 -3.83
C GLY A 62 10.48 10.38 -3.90
N ILE A 63 10.91 9.88 -5.07
CA ILE A 63 11.42 8.51 -5.18
C ILE A 63 12.60 8.37 -4.22
N ILE A 64 12.51 7.41 -3.29
CA ILE A 64 13.66 7.09 -2.44
C ILE A 64 14.66 6.31 -3.30
N GLY A 65 15.59 7.04 -3.93
CA GLY A 65 16.69 6.47 -4.70
C GLY A 65 17.87 5.99 -3.85
N THR A 66 17.98 6.52 -2.63
CA THR A 66 18.95 6.14 -1.60
C THR A 66 18.26 6.25 -0.25
N LEU A 67 18.52 5.31 0.65
CA LEU A 67 17.97 5.37 2.00
C LEU A 67 18.35 6.70 2.66
N PRO A 68 17.37 7.46 3.17
CA PRO A 68 17.67 8.70 3.85
C PRO A 68 18.48 8.39 5.11
N GLU A 69 19.42 9.26 5.49
CA GLU A 69 19.93 9.25 6.86
C GLU A 69 18.73 9.31 7.83
N GLU A 70 18.78 8.68 9.01
CA GLU A 70 17.63 8.55 9.93
C GLU A 70 16.86 9.87 10.18
N ARG A 71 17.57 11.00 10.16
CA ARG A 71 16.97 12.34 10.27
C ARG A 71 16.04 12.68 9.11
N SER A 72 16.36 12.25 7.90
CA SER A 72 15.56 12.54 6.70
C SER A 72 14.31 11.66 6.56
N LEU A 73 14.26 10.50 7.23
CA LEU A 73 12.99 9.76 7.40
C LEU A 73 12.01 10.48 8.34
N LEU A 74 12.52 11.17 9.37
CA LEU A 74 11.70 12.00 10.26
C LEU A 74 11.20 13.27 9.56
N ASP A 75 11.95 13.80 8.58
CA ASP A 75 11.50 14.93 7.76
C ASP A 75 10.24 14.60 6.93
N TRP A 76 9.91 13.31 6.79
CA TRP A 76 8.71 12.84 6.11
C TRP A 76 7.49 12.75 7.03
N LEU A 77 7.67 12.99 8.34
CA LEU A 77 6.58 13.08 9.31
C LEU A 77 6.15 14.53 9.44
N PRO A 78 5.07 14.98 8.77
CA PRO A 78 4.59 16.34 8.96
C PRO A 78 4.23 16.59 10.44
N HIS A 79 3.83 15.56 11.19
CA HIS A 79 3.50 15.62 12.62
C HIS A 79 3.73 14.27 13.33
N PRO A 80 4.96 13.94 13.77
CA PRO A 80 5.30 12.61 14.32
C PRO A 80 4.48 12.22 15.56
N HIS A 81 4.04 13.21 16.33
CA HIS A 81 3.28 13.02 17.58
C HIS A 81 1.76 13.13 17.40
N ALA A 82 1.26 13.37 16.18
CA ALA A 82 -0.18 13.37 15.93
C ALA A 82 -0.76 11.95 16.01
N SER A 83 -2.06 11.85 16.29
CA SER A 83 -2.79 10.60 16.12
C SER A 83 -3.04 10.33 14.64
N TYR A 84 -2.81 9.09 14.23
CA TYR A 84 -3.21 8.55 12.93
C TYR A 84 -4.74 8.27 12.93
N PRO A 85 -5.43 8.21 11.77
CA PRO A 85 -6.88 8.00 11.73
C PRO A 85 -7.41 6.75 12.44
N THR A 86 -6.59 5.69 12.58
CA THR A 86 -6.95 4.48 13.35
C THR A 86 -6.87 4.68 14.88
N GLY A 87 -6.34 5.82 15.34
CA GLY A 87 -6.14 6.17 16.75
C GLY A 87 -4.72 5.90 17.28
N GLU A 88 -3.87 5.18 16.53
CA GLU A 88 -2.47 4.98 16.90
C GLU A 88 -1.62 6.25 16.68
N ARG A 89 -0.34 6.21 17.08
CA ARG A 89 0.58 7.34 16.82
C ARG A 89 0.95 7.37 15.34
N MET A 90 0.94 8.55 14.72
CA MET A 90 1.41 8.76 13.34
C MET A 90 2.80 8.18 13.11
N PHE A 91 3.68 8.31 14.11
CA PHE A 91 4.99 7.68 14.09
C PHE A 91 4.92 6.16 13.87
N ASP A 92 4.05 5.46 14.63
CA ASP A 92 3.92 4.01 14.56
C ASP A 92 3.37 3.54 13.21
N ALA A 93 2.37 4.26 12.70
CA ALA A 93 1.82 4.01 11.37
C ALA A 93 2.89 4.21 10.27
N LEU A 94 3.71 5.26 10.36
CA LEU A 94 4.69 5.56 9.31
C LEU A 94 5.78 4.49 9.23
N TRP A 95 6.43 4.14 10.34
CA TRP A 95 7.55 3.22 10.25
C TRP A 95 7.08 1.82 9.81
N GLN A 96 5.87 1.41 10.22
CA GLN A 96 5.23 0.19 9.71
C GLN A 96 4.95 0.28 8.21
N THR A 97 4.48 1.44 7.74
CA THR A 97 4.24 1.72 6.31
C THR A 97 5.53 1.65 5.48
N LEU A 98 6.62 2.22 5.99
CA LEU A 98 7.93 2.18 5.32
C LEU A 98 8.46 0.74 5.21
N LEU A 99 8.14 -0.11 6.17
CA LEU A 99 8.45 -1.54 6.12
C LEU A 99 7.40 -2.37 5.36
N MET A 100 6.29 -1.76 4.94
CA MET A 100 5.12 -2.44 4.38
C MET A 100 4.63 -3.61 5.26
N ASP A 101 4.72 -3.44 6.59
CA ASP A 101 4.48 -4.47 7.62
C ASP A 101 5.34 -5.75 7.52
N LYS A 102 6.51 -5.67 6.87
CA LYS A 102 7.46 -6.78 6.69
C LYS A 102 8.72 -6.64 7.53
N TYR A 103 9.15 -7.75 8.09
CA TYR A 103 10.45 -7.96 8.71
C TYR A 103 11.38 -8.67 7.73
N ASN A 104 12.40 -7.96 7.25
CA ASN A 104 13.46 -8.53 6.43
C ASN A 104 14.65 -8.89 7.33
N SER A 105 15.17 -10.11 7.20
CA SER A 105 16.41 -10.50 7.87
C SER A 105 17.54 -10.58 6.86
N GLU A 106 18.80 -10.44 7.30
CA GLU A 106 19.97 -10.54 6.41
C GLU A 106 20.02 -11.86 5.63
N THR A 107 19.39 -12.92 6.14
CA THR A 107 19.35 -14.26 5.54
C THR A 107 18.04 -14.58 4.81
N ASP A 108 17.00 -13.76 4.96
CA ASP A 108 15.68 -13.96 4.36
C ASP A 108 15.16 -12.64 3.81
N MET A 109 15.40 -12.45 2.51
CA MET A 109 14.98 -11.28 1.74
C MET A 109 13.52 -11.35 1.29
N ALA A 110 12.87 -12.52 1.38
CA ALA A 110 11.42 -12.61 1.13
C ALA A 110 10.65 -11.95 2.28
N GLY A 111 11.24 -12.00 3.48
CA GLY A 111 10.72 -11.37 4.70
C GLY A 111 9.50 -12.09 5.26
N ARG A 112 9.19 -11.81 6.52
CA ARG A 112 7.97 -12.27 7.18
C ARG A 112 7.15 -11.10 7.68
N ARG A 113 5.88 -11.32 8.01
CA ARG A 113 5.07 -10.29 8.68
C ARG A 113 5.67 -9.91 10.03
N LEU A 114 5.59 -8.63 10.38
CA LEU A 114 5.94 -8.15 11.72
C LEU A 114 5.01 -8.78 12.77
N SER A 115 5.58 -9.39 13.79
CA SER A 115 4.84 -9.83 14.98
C SER A 115 4.59 -8.63 15.91
N SER A 116 3.73 -8.80 16.91
CA SER A 116 3.57 -7.82 18.00
C SER A 116 4.90 -7.49 18.65
N GLU A 117 5.72 -8.51 18.93
CA GLU A 117 7.02 -8.33 19.57
C GLU A 117 8.00 -7.55 18.69
N ASP A 118 8.00 -7.78 17.37
CA ASP A 118 8.83 -6.98 16.46
C ASP A 118 8.39 -5.52 16.46
N ARG A 119 7.07 -5.28 16.46
CA ARG A 119 6.52 -3.91 16.45
C ARG A 119 6.91 -3.17 17.72
N ASP A 120 6.77 -3.81 18.87
CA ASP A 120 7.15 -3.23 20.15
C ASP A 120 8.66 -2.94 20.19
N GLN A 121 9.49 -3.90 19.76
CA GLN A 121 10.94 -3.76 19.77
C GLN A 121 11.41 -2.64 18.83
N ILE A 122 10.89 -2.58 17.61
CA ILE A 122 11.24 -1.56 16.62
C ILE A 122 10.70 -0.18 17.05
N SER A 123 9.49 -0.11 17.57
CA SER A 123 8.91 1.15 18.07
C SER A 123 9.75 1.73 19.21
N ILE A 124 10.12 0.92 20.22
CA ILE A 124 11.01 1.35 21.31
C ILE A 124 12.37 1.80 20.76
N MET A 125 12.93 1.02 19.84
CA MET A 125 14.23 1.28 19.22
C MET A 125 14.23 2.65 18.50
N LEU A 126 13.24 2.90 17.64
CA LEU A 126 13.15 4.15 16.90
C LEU A 126 12.76 5.33 17.78
N GLN A 127 11.85 5.15 18.75
CA GLN A 127 11.48 6.19 19.72
C GLN A 127 12.71 6.62 20.54
N THR A 128 13.53 5.67 20.99
CA THR A 128 14.81 5.96 21.66
C THR A 128 15.78 6.73 20.74
N ALA A 129 15.79 6.41 19.44
CA ALA A 129 16.58 7.14 18.47
C ALA A 129 16.09 8.59 18.29
N ILE A 130 14.78 8.83 18.33
CA ILE A 130 14.17 10.16 18.26
C ILE A 130 14.44 10.96 19.55
N ASP A 131 14.10 10.39 20.70
CA ASP A 131 14.17 11.06 22.00
C ASP A 131 15.60 11.30 22.47
N GLY A 132 16.55 10.46 22.04
CA GLY A 132 17.98 10.57 22.36
C GLY A 132 18.71 11.74 21.70
N SER A 133 18.05 12.87 21.46
CA SER A 133 18.72 14.15 21.24
C SER A 133 19.15 14.74 22.58
N GLU A 134 20.47 14.91 22.73
CA GLU A 134 21.22 15.43 23.90
C GLU A 134 21.66 14.41 24.96
N GLY A 135 22.64 13.56 24.63
CA GLY A 135 23.44 12.83 25.62
C GLY A 135 24.03 11.54 25.09
N GLU A 136 25.31 11.57 24.71
CA GLU A 136 26.18 10.40 24.45
C GLU A 136 25.55 9.19 23.73
N LYS A 137 25.16 9.36 22.47
CA LYS A 137 25.05 8.22 21.56
C LYS A 137 26.46 7.80 21.16
N THR A 138 26.94 6.65 21.63
CA THR A 138 28.16 6.05 21.08
C THR A 138 27.99 5.81 19.58
N GLU A 139 29.03 6.10 18.80
CA GLU A 139 29.13 5.84 17.35
C GLU A 139 28.59 4.45 16.98
N GLN A 140 28.79 3.48 17.87
CA GLN A 140 28.38 2.09 17.72
C GLN A 140 26.87 1.90 17.76
N SER A 141 26.15 2.60 18.64
CA SER A 141 24.69 2.60 18.64
C SER A 141 24.16 3.19 17.34
N ARG A 142 24.67 4.36 16.90
CA ARG A 142 24.26 4.98 15.63
C ARG A 142 24.51 4.08 14.42
N ARG A 143 25.64 3.38 14.37
CA ARG A 143 25.97 2.41 13.32
C ARG A 143 25.08 1.16 13.37
N PHE A 144 24.72 0.70 14.55
CA PHE A 144 23.81 -0.42 14.74
C PHE A 144 22.39 -0.07 14.25
N PHE A 145 21.89 1.12 14.62
CA PHE A 145 20.61 1.62 14.12
C PHE A 145 20.64 1.87 12.60
N HIS A 146 21.71 2.46 12.07
CA HIS A 146 21.89 2.68 10.63
C HIS A 146 21.97 1.37 9.86
N GLY A 147 22.76 0.39 10.33
CA GLY A 147 22.92 -0.89 9.66
C GLY A 147 21.60 -1.70 9.59
N ARG A 148 20.83 -1.71 10.67
CA ARG A 148 19.53 -2.39 10.69
C ARG A 148 18.44 -1.63 9.94
N SER A 149 18.35 -0.31 10.10
CA SER A 149 17.36 0.50 9.37
C SER A 149 17.59 0.43 7.87
N VAL A 150 18.84 0.46 7.40
CA VAL A 150 19.18 0.33 5.98
C VAL A 150 18.82 -1.07 5.46
N ALA A 151 19.17 -2.13 6.19
CA ALA A 151 18.88 -3.50 5.76
C ALA A 151 17.36 -3.81 5.75
N GLN A 152 16.59 -3.23 6.67
CA GLN A 152 15.16 -3.51 6.83
C GLN A 152 14.28 -2.60 5.98
N ILE A 153 14.56 -1.29 5.97
CA ILE A 153 13.77 -0.26 5.28
C ILE A 153 14.19 -0.12 3.81
N GLY A 154 15.44 -0.40 3.47
CA GLY A 154 15.96 -0.26 2.11
C GLY A 154 15.15 -1.01 1.06
N PRO A 155 15.06 -2.34 1.15
CA PRO A 155 14.41 -3.12 0.11
C PRO A 155 12.93 -2.75 -0.14
N PRO A 156 12.07 -2.53 0.88
CA PRO A 156 10.66 -2.13 0.65
C PRO A 156 10.50 -0.73 0.06
N VAL A 157 11.45 0.17 0.33
CA VAL A 157 11.34 1.58 -0.01
C VAL A 157 11.97 1.90 -1.37
N LEU A 158 13.02 1.18 -1.76
CA LEU A 158 13.72 1.39 -3.03
C LEU A 158 12.78 1.07 -4.21
N GLY A 159 12.51 2.10 -5.04
CA GLY A 159 11.65 1.98 -6.22
C GLY A 159 10.15 2.16 -5.95
N ASN A 160 9.77 2.29 -4.68
CA ASN A 160 8.43 2.67 -4.26
C ASN A 160 8.38 4.14 -3.85
N THR A 161 7.18 4.63 -3.57
CA THR A 161 6.91 6.00 -3.19
C THR A 161 5.88 6.01 -2.06
N LEU A 162 6.21 6.74 -1.00
CA LEU A 162 5.28 7.03 0.09
C LEU A 162 4.27 8.07 -0.38
N PHE A 163 3.01 7.89 -0.02
CA PHE A 163 1.95 8.85 -0.26
C PHE A 163 1.10 9.05 0.98
N SER A 164 0.34 10.15 1.01
CA SER A 164 -0.76 10.34 1.94
C SER A 164 -2.05 10.69 1.20
N THR A 165 -3.17 10.32 1.82
CA THR A 165 -4.50 10.47 1.24
C THR A 165 -5.27 11.62 1.88
N ARG A 166 -6.39 12.03 1.28
CA ARG A 166 -7.19 13.17 1.76
C ARG A 166 -7.74 12.96 3.18
N MET A 167 -8.09 11.73 3.54
CA MET A 167 -8.55 11.37 4.88
C MET A 167 -7.40 11.14 5.87
N GLY A 168 -6.15 11.34 5.45
CA GLY A 168 -4.98 11.27 6.31
C GLY A 168 -4.35 9.89 6.43
N SER A 169 -4.78 8.92 5.63
CA SER A 169 -4.12 7.62 5.56
C SER A 169 -2.76 7.74 4.85
N ILE A 170 -1.83 6.86 5.17
CA ILE A 170 -0.51 6.78 4.54
C ILE A 170 -0.29 5.41 3.92
N GLY A 171 0.48 5.38 2.83
CA GLY A 171 0.74 4.14 2.12
C GLY A 171 1.98 4.19 1.23
N MET A 172 2.36 3.02 0.74
CA MET A 172 3.46 2.81 -0.20
C MET A 172 2.93 2.21 -1.49
N SER A 173 3.36 2.75 -2.63
CA SER A 173 3.03 2.19 -3.95
C SER A 173 4.17 2.41 -4.95
N CYS A 174 3.97 2.01 -6.20
CA CYS A 174 4.95 2.18 -7.25
C CYS A 174 5.18 3.66 -7.61
N ARG A 175 6.28 3.92 -8.32
CA ARG A 175 6.67 5.26 -8.80
C ARG A 175 5.72 5.91 -9.82
N ASP A 176 4.74 5.17 -10.35
CA ASP A 176 3.83 5.65 -11.39
C ASP A 176 2.56 6.32 -10.80
N VAL A 177 2.46 6.36 -9.47
CA VAL A 177 1.39 7.03 -8.73
C VAL A 177 1.46 8.55 -8.90
N HIS A 178 0.29 9.18 -9.04
CA HIS A 178 0.11 10.62 -9.21
C HIS A 178 -0.95 11.17 -8.25
N LEU A 179 -0.88 12.48 -7.99
CA LEU A 179 -1.91 13.18 -7.23
C LEU A 179 -3.27 13.02 -7.92
N GLY A 180 -4.32 12.77 -7.12
CA GLY A 180 -5.66 12.48 -7.63
C GLY A 180 -5.94 11.01 -7.91
N ASP A 181 -4.92 10.14 -7.90
CA ASP A 181 -5.13 8.69 -7.96
C ASP A 181 -5.94 8.21 -6.73
N ARG A 182 -6.71 7.14 -6.93
CA ARG A 182 -7.69 6.62 -5.97
C ARG A 182 -7.18 5.33 -5.35
N ILE A 183 -7.34 5.19 -4.04
CA ILE A 183 -7.15 3.92 -3.35
C ILE A 183 -8.46 3.13 -3.41
N ALA A 184 -8.40 1.90 -3.90
CA ALA A 184 -9.55 1.02 -3.98
C ALA A 184 -9.25 -0.36 -3.37
N VAL A 185 -10.22 -0.90 -2.65
CA VAL A 185 -10.24 -2.30 -2.23
C VAL A 185 -11.19 -3.04 -3.16
N VAL A 186 -10.63 -3.88 -4.03
CA VAL A 186 -11.38 -4.64 -5.03
C VAL A 186 -11.57 -6.07 -4.57
N ARG A 187 -12.78 -6.62 -4.73
CA ARG A 187 -13.04 -8.02 -4.42
C ARG A 187 -12.13 -8.95 -5.22
N GLY A 188 -11.50 -9.89 -4.52
CA GLY A 188 -10.55 -10.84 -5.11
C GLY A 188 -9.17 -10.27 -5.39
N ALA A 189 -8.93 -8.97 -5.19
CA ALA A 189 -7.58 -8.43 -5.19
C ALA A 189 -6.90 -8.73 -3.84
N PRO A 190 -5.64 -9.22 -3.85
CA PRO A 190 -4.93 -9.62 -2.63
C PRO A 190 -4.36 -8.42 -1.85
N VAL A 191 -4.51 -7.20 -2.35
CA VAL A 191 -3.95 -5.95 -1.79
C VAL A 191 -4.80 -4.78 -2.28
N PRO A 192 -4.80 -3.63 -1.57
CA PRO A 192 -5.31 -2.36 -2.10
C PRO A 192 -4.70 -2.02 -3.46
N LEU A 193 -5.51 -1.46 -4.34
CA LEU A 193 -5.12 -1.04 -5.69
C LEU A 193 -5.13 0.47 -5.80
N VAL A 194 -4.20 0.99 -6.59
CA VAL A 194 -4.17 2.39 -7.01
C VAL A 194 -4.79 2.48 -8.40
N LEU A 195 -5.89 3.23 -8.51
CA LEU A 195 -6.66 3.43 -9.73
C LEU A 195 -6.58 4.88 -10.18
N ARG A 196 -6.42 5.10 -11.48
CA ARG A 196 -6.48 6.43 -12.08
C ARG A 196 -7.79 6.61 -12.84
N ALA A 197 -8.51 7.67 -12.51
CA ALA A 197 -9.71 8.13 -13.20
C ALA A 197 -9.32 8.67 -14.59
N ASN A 198 -10.01 8.22 -15.65
CA ASN A 198 -9.77 8.64 -17.03
C ASN A 198 -11.03 9.26 -17.70
N GLY A 199 -12.08 9.52 -16.92
CA GLY A 199 -13.38 9.95 -17.44
C GLY A 199 -14.10 8.85 -18.23
N GLY A 200 -15.00 9.23 -19.13
CA GLY A 200 -15.84 8.27 -19.87
C GLY A 200 -15.15 7.54 -21.04
N GLU A 201 -13.88 7.83 -21.36
CA GLU A 201 -13.15 7.18 -22.46
C GLU A 201 -11.64 7.12 -22.17
N TYR A 202 -11.02 5.97 -22.39
CA TYR A 202 -9.59 5.75 -22.24
C TYR A 202 -9.05 4.87 -23.35
N ASN A 203 -8.00 5.32 -24.06
CA ASN A 203 -7.37 4.60 -25.17
C ASN A 203 -8.36 4.05 -26.23
N GLY A 204 -9.42 4.80 -26.54
CA GLY A 204 -10.46 4.41 -27.49
C GLY A 204 -11.50 3.43 -26.93
N THR A 205 -11.37 3.03 -25.66
CA THR A 205 -12.35 2.24 -24.92
C THR A 205 -13.29 3.18 -24.18
N ARG A 206 -14.60 3.07 -24.42
CA ARG A 206 -15.62 3.89 -23.74
C ARG A 206 -16.18 3.18 -22.53
N ALA A 207 -16.47 3.96 -21.50
CA ALA A 207 -17.26 3.51 -20.37
C ALA A 207 -18.64 3.02 -20.86
N PRO A 208 -19.21 1.99 -20.23
CA PRO A 208 -20.57 1.55 -20.53
C PRO A 208 -21.60 2.69 -20.35
N SER A 209 -22.71 2.60 -21.08
CA SER A 209 -23.80 3.58 -21.00
C SER A 209 -24.27 3.79 -19.56
N GLY A 210 -24.30 5.05 -19.12
CA GLY A 210 -24.68 5.42 -17.75
C GLY A 210 -23.51 5.43 -16.75
N CYS A 211 -22.30 5.09 -17.18
CA CYS A 211 -21.09 5.26 -16.38
C CYS A 211 -20.31 6.51 -16.81
N SER A 212 -19.96 7.36 -15.84
CA SER A 212 -19.17 8.58 -16.07
C SER A 212 -17.66 8.37 -16.01
N GLU A 213 -17.20 7.23 -15.47
CA GLU A 213 -15.81 7.05 -15.07
C GLU A 213 -15.27 5.68 -15.47
N LEU A 214 -14.09 5.69 -16.08
CA LEU A 214 -13.33 4.53 -16.49
C LEU A 214 -11.95 4.62 -15.86
N TYR A 215 -11.59 3.61 -15.09
CA TYR A 215 -10.34 3.58 -14.36
C TYR A 215 -9.26 2.82 -15.13
N SER A 216 -8.01 3.19 -14.93
CA SER A 216 -6.85 2.38 -15.30
C SER A 216 -6.08 1.97 -14.05
N LEU A 217 -5.57 0.74 -14.04
CA LEU A 217 -4.76 0.23 -12.93
C LEU A 217 -3.36 0.85 -12.98
N VAL A 218 -2.99 1.58 -11.92
CA VAL A 218 -1.64 2.14 -11.75
C VAL A 218 -0.72 1.11 -11.10
N GLY A 219 -1.17 0.49 -10.01
CA GLY A 219 -0.39 -0.49 -9.28
C GLY A 219 -1.10 -1.00 -8.02
N SER A 220 -0.39 -1.84 -7.26
CA SER A 220 -0.78 -2.21 -5.90
C SER A 220 -0.27 -1.18 -4.88
N ALA A 221 -0.89 -1.16 -3.71
CA ALA A 221 -0.43 -0.36 -2.59
C ALA A 221 -0.45 -1.16 -1.29
N TYR A 222 0.51 -0.88 -0.41
CA TYR A 222 0.34 -1.08 1.02
C TYR A 222 -0.31 0.18 1.59
N VAL A 223 -1.40 0.07 2.33
CA VAL A 223 -2.04 1.20 3.02
C VAL A 223 -2.31 0.82 4.47
N HIS A 224 -1.72 1.60 5.39
CA HIS A 224 -1.78 1.30 6.82
C HIS A 224 -3.22 1.42 7.34
N GLY A 225 -3.69 0.38 8.03
CA GLY A 225 -5.07 0.27 8.53
C GLY A 225 -6.12 -0.12 7.48
N ILE A 226 -5.70 -0.53 6.28
CA ILE A 226 -6.59 -1.01 5.20
C ILE A 226 -6.15 -2.39 4.67
N MET A 227 -4.85 -2.67 4.72
CA MET A 227 -4.21 -3.85 4.16
C MET A 227 -4.70 -5.17 4.79
N ASP A 228 -5.34 -5.18 5.95
CA ASP A 228 -5.76 -6.40 6.64
C ASP A 228 -7.26 -6.70 6.55
N GLY A 229 -7.95 -6.01 5.65
CA GLY A 229 -9.38 -6.22 5.42
C GLY A 229 -10.28 -5.47 6.40
N GLU A 230 -9.74 -4.50 7.14
CA GLU A 230 -10.49 -3.62 8.05
C GLU A 230 -11.68 -2.97 7.33
N ILE A 231 -11.47 -2.56 6.07
CA ILE A 231 -12.53 -1.99 5.22
C ILE A 231 -13.63 -2.99 4.90
N ILE A 232 -13.28 -4.26 4.66
CA ILE A 232 -14.27 -5.31 4.40
C ILE A 232 -15.12 -5.54 5.65
N GLN A 233 -14.50 -5.58 6.83
CA GLN A 233 -15.21 -5.72 8.10
C GLN A 233 -16.17 -4.54 8.35
N VAL A 234 -15.73 -3.31 8.07
CA VAL A 234 -16.58 -2.10 8.17
C VAL A 234 -17.75 -2.16 7.18
N ALA A 235 -17.50 -2.62 5.95
CA ALA A 235 -18.54 -2.73 4.93
C ALA A 235 -19.57 -3.82 5.26
N GLU A 236 -19.14 -4.96 5.81
CA GLU A 236 -20.03 -6.04 6.26
C GLU A 236 -20.93 -5.60 7.42
N CYS A 237 -20.48 -4.64 8.23
CA CYS A 237 -21.31 -4.00 9.25
C CYS A 237 -22.34 -3.00 8.68
N GLY A 238 -22.40 -2.81 7.36
CA GLY A 238 -23.38 -1.96 6.68
C GLY A 238 -23.00 -0.47 6.60
N ASN A 239 -21.77 -0.11 6.97
CA ASN A 239 -21.33 1.30 7.07
C ASN A 239 -20.61 1.81 5.82
N MET A 240 -20.49 1.00 4.76
CA MET A 240 -19.90 1.38 3.48
C MET A 240 -20.71 0.83 2.31
N GLN A 241 -20.84 1.62 1.26
CA GLN A 241 -21.52 1.21 0.04
C GLN A 241 -20.50 0.62 -0.95
N GLU A 242 -20.76 -0.60 -1.41
CA GLU A 242 -19.99 -1.23 -2.48
C GLU A 242 -20.31 -0.55 -3.83
N GLU A 243 -19.28 -0.34 -4.64
CA GLU A 243 -19.34 0.30 -5.93
C GLU A 243 -18.97 -0.66 -7.07
N VAL A 244 -19.42 -0.32 -8.27
CA VAL A 244 -18.95 -0.96 -9.51
C VAL A 244 -17.80 -0.14 -10.07
N ILE A 245 -16.65 -0.77 -10.22
CA ILE A 245 -15.43 -0.19 -10.77
C ILE A 245 -15.26 -0.69 -12.20
N TRP A 246 -15.30 0.23 -13.16
CA TRP A 246 -15.04 -0.08 -14.57
C TRP A 246 -13.56 0.13 -14.86
N LEU A 247 -12.83 -0.94 -15.15
CA LEU A 247 -11.39 -0.91 -15.38
C LEU A 247 -11.08 -1.15 -16.86
N ALA A 248 -10.32 -0.26 -17.50
CA ALA A 248 -9.89 -0.36 -18.90
C ALA A 248 -8.52 -1.04 -19.10
#